data_AF-A0A7G9RX21-F1
#
_entry.id   AF-A0A7G9RX21-F1
#
_cell.length_a   1.000
_cell.length_b   1.000
_cell.length_c   1.000
_cell.angle_alpha   90.00
_cell.angle_beta   90.00
_cell.angle_gamma   90.00
#
_symmetry.space_group_name_H-M   'P 1'
#
loop_
_entity.id
_entity.type
_entity.pdbx_description
1 polymer ?
#
loop_
_entity_poly.entity_id
_entity_poly.type
_entity_poly.pdbx_seq_one_letter_code
_entity_poly.pdbx_strand_id
1 'polypeptide(L)'
;MNETTIEIVKKSENDKVIAFAGNPNVGKSTLFNVLTGMHQHTGNWPGKTVELAQGYATSKKNSYVFVDLPGTYSLMAHSPEEEVARDFIISEEASATVVVCDATALERNLNLVLQIMMLTPRVVVCVNLLDEAQRKKINIDIEELEQKLGVPVVATSATHEKGIDELLEKIDIVTQTDYVAGRQMLEKLDKITKEPDEKRRIELIIGRAAATAFQVTTYDNENFDARDRKLDKLFTSRLTGIPIMILLLFLVFWLTIEGANVPSEMLAKVLFSFQDVLNDIATWMHWPAWLQGALIDGVYKVVAWVISVMLPPMAIFFPLFTLLEDFGYLPRVAFNLDNAFQKSGACGKQALSMCMGFGCNAAGVTGARIIDSPRERLIAIITNNFVPCNGRFPILITIITLFFVGNKNYIGNSLVAALILTGTILLGVMMTMLMSKILSKTILSGMPSSFTLELPPYRKPRIGQVLIRSILDRTIFVLGRAIKVSAPVGLLIWILANVTIGNMTLLAHITTFLDPLAAIMGLDGVILMAFILGLPANEIVIPCMLMGYLATSSIVDYDSLGQLKVLLIDNGWTLLTAINVMLFTLFHWPCGTTLLTIKKETGSRKWTWVSFWVPTLIGVICTLTTTAIWKLFGL
;
A
#
# COMPACT_ATOMS: atom_id res chain seq x y z
N MET A 1 -9.11 23.20 12.97
CA MET A 1 -8.56 22.92 14.30
C MET A 1 -9.77 22.76 15.22
N ASN A 2 -10.25 21.52 15.37
CA ASN A 2 -11.17 21.17 16.44
C ASN A 2 -10.28 20.58 17.52
N GLU A 3 -10.25 21.18 18.70
CA GLU A 3 -9.69 20.56 19.90
C GLU A 3 -10.52 19.31 20.18
N THR A 4 -10.05 18.15 19.75
CA THR A 4 -10.54 16.87 20.26
C THR A 4 -10.09 16.77 21.72
N THR A 5 -10.92 17.30 22.61
CA THR A 5 -10.79 17.08 24.05
C THR A 5 -10.94 15.58 24.29
N ILE A 6 -9.88 14.95 24.79
CA ILE A 6 -9.86 13.52 25.09
C ILE A 6 -10.70 13.32 26.35
N GLU A 7 -11.92 12.80 26.20
CA GLU A 7 -12.80 12.59 27.35
C GLU A 7 -12.44 11.29 28.08
N ILE A 8 -11.75 11.41 29.21
CA ILE A 8 -11.40 10.27 30.08
C ILE A 8 -12.60 9.93 30.96
N VAL A 9 -13.10 8.70 30.87
CA VAL A 9 -14.22 8.23 31.67
C VAL A 9 -13.70 7.52 32.92
N LYS A 10 -13.76 8.20 34.07
CA LYS A 10 -13.44 7.59 35.38
C LYS A 10 -14.69 6.91 35.95
N LYS A 11 -14.54 5.71 36.52
CA LYS A 11 -15.63 5.01 37.24
C LYS A 11 -15.75 5.50 38.68
N SER A 12 -14.67 6.00 39.25
CA SER A 12 -14.58 6.60 40.59
C SER A 12 -13.67 7.81 40.55
N GLU A 13 -13.91 8.82 41.40
CA GLU A 13 -13.04 10.01 41.51
C GLU A 13 -11.60 9.66 41.91
N ASN A 14 -11.42 8.53 42.60
CA ASN A 14 -10.12 8.03 43.03
C ASN A 14 -9.35 7.27 41.93
N ASP A 15 -9.97 7.05 40.76
CA ASP A 15 -9.32 6.33 39.66
C ASP A 15 -8.09 7.11 39.17
N LYS A 16 -6.95 6.42 39.16
CA LYS A 16 -5.69 6.95 38.63
C LYS A 16 -5.61 6.66 37.14
N VAL A 17 -5.37 7.68 36.35
CA VAL A 17 -5.21 7.57 34.89
C VAL A 17 -3.77 7.16 34.59
N ILE A 18 -3.58 6.12 33.80
CA ILE A 18 -2.26 5.62 33.42
C ILE A 18 -2.15 5.57 31.89
N ALA A 19 -1.17 6.27 31.34
CA ALA A 19 -0.91 6.29 29.91
C ALA A 19 -0.04 5.10 29.49
N PHE A 20 -0.43 4.36 28.45
CA PHE A 20 0.39 3.33 27.83
C PHE A 20 1.05 3.89 26.56
N ALA A 21 2.36 4.11 26.63
CA ALA A 21 3.18 4.52 25.50
C ALA A 21 4.12 3.39 25.07
N GLY A 22 4.63 3.45 23.84
CA GLY A 22 5.61 2.49 23.34
C GLY A 22 5.66 2.47 21.83
N ASN A 23 6.75 1.94 21.27
CA ASN A 23 6.90 1.80 19.83
C ASN A 23 5.81 0.86 19.25
N PRO A 24 5.47 0.98 17.96
CA PRO A 24 4.66 -0.03 17.28
C PRO A 24 5.24 -1.45 17.45
N ASN A 25 4.36 -2.44 17.62
CA ASN A 25 4.67 -3.88 17.69
C ASN A 25 5.49 -4.35 18.92
N VAL A 26 5.61 -3.56 19.98
CA VAL A 26 6.28 -3.95 21.25
C VAL A 26 5.42 -4.83 22.17
N GLY A 27 4.23 -5.23 21.70
CA GLY A 27 3.24 -5.96 22.51
C GLY A 27 2.42 -5.08 23.46
N LYS A 28 2.44 -3.74 23.29
CA LYS A 28 1.65 -2.77 24.07
C LYS A 28 0.17 -3.17 24.20
N SER A 29 -0.49 -3.45 23.09
CA SER A 29 -1.92 -3.79 23.12
C SER A 29 -2.20 -5.21 23.60
N THR A 30 -1.24 -6.14 23.47
CA THR A 30 -1.34 -7.44 24.13
C THR A 30 -1.30 -7.26 25.65
N LEU A 31 -0.37 -6.44 26.16
CA LEU A 31 -0.25 -6.12 27.57
C LEU A 31 -1.51 -5.38 28.08
N PHE A 32 -2.03 -4.44 27.31
CA PHE A 32 -3.27 -3.72 27.61
C PHE A 32 -4.48 -4.67 27.71
N ASN A 33 -4.62 -5.62 26.78
CA ASN A 33 -5.70 -6.61 26.82
C ASN A 33 -5.61 -7.53 28.03
N VAL A 34 -4.40 -8.00 28.37
CA VAL A 34 -4.17 -8.85 29.54
C VAL A 34 -4.53 -8.10 30.83
N LEU A 35 -4.15 -6.84 30.96
CA LEU A 35 -4.44 -6.01 32.14
C LEU A 35 -5.92 -5.66 32.29
N THR A 36 -6.64 -5.47 31.18
CA THR A 36 -8.01 -4.93 31.18
C THR A 36 -9.08 -6.01 30.98
N GLY A 37 -8.69 -7.22 30.58
CA GLY A 37 -9.60 -8.29 30.17
C GLY A 37 -10.35 -8.02 28.87
N MET A 38 -9.99 -6.97 28.12
CA MET A 38 -10.62 -6.64 26.84
C MET A 38 -10.00 -7.44 25.69
N HIS A 39 -10.81 -7.73 24.66
CA HIS A 39 -10.34 -8.33 23.41
C HIS A 39 -10.21 -7.25 22.33
N GLN A 40 -9.28 -6.31 22.51
CA GLN A 40 -9.07 -5.26 21.53
C GLN A 40 -8.02 -5.65 20.49
N HIS A 41 -8.32 -5.39 19.22
CA HIS A 41 -7.34 -5.44 18.13
C HIS A 41 -6.78 -4.05 17.86
N THR A 42 -5.45 -3.95 17.68
CA THR A 42 -4.80 -2.71 17.24
C THR A 42 -5.22 -2.34 15.83
N GLY A 43 -5.66 -1.10 15.65
CA GLY A 43 -6.01 -0.59 14.33
C GLY A 43 -6.32 0.90 14.30
N ASN A 44 -5.44 1.75 14.84
CA ASN A 44 -5.47 3.16 14.47
C ASN A 44 -4.79 3.28 13.11
N TRP A 45 -5.59 3.58 12.10
CA TRP A 45 -5.13 3.81 10.74
C TRP A 45 -4.90 5.31 10.55
N PRO A 46 -3.79 5.73 9.91
CA PRO A 46 -3.59 7.13 9.60
C PRO A 46 -4.82 7.68 8.85
N GLY A 47 -5.37 8.82 9.27
CA GLY A 47 -6.50 9.48 8.59
C GLY A 47 -7.91 9.18 9.11
N LYS A 48 -8.07 8.50 10.26
CA LYS A 48 -9.29 8.58 11.09
C LYS A 48 -9.00 9.41 12.36
N THR A 49 -10.04 9.89 13.04
CA THR A 49 -9.91 10.41 14.41
C THR A 49 -9.20 9.35 15.26
N VAL A 50 -8.13 9.74 15.94
CA VAL A 50 -7.37 8.85 16.81
C VAL A 50 -8.27 8.51 18.00
N GLU A 51 -8.92 7.35 17.95
CA GLU A 51 -9.66 6.82 19.10
C GLU A 51 -8.63 6.27 20.08
N LEU A 52 -8.65 6.82 21.29
CA LEU A 52 -7.85 6.32 22.41
C LEU A 52 -8.66 5.25 23.12
N ALA A 53 -8.09 4.06 23.22
CA ALA A 53 -8.73 2.99 23.94
C ALA A 53 -8.63 3.24 25.45
N GLN A 54 -9.73 3.01 26.17
CA GLN A 54 -9.76 3.11 27.61
C GLN A 54 -10.13 1.75 28.19
N GLY A 55 -9.35 1.29 29.16
CA GLY A 55 -9.56 0.03 29.86
C GLY A 55 -9.46 0.22 31.37
N TYR A 56 -10.07 -0.69 32.11
CA TYR A 56 -10.14 -0.58 33.57
C TYR A 56 -9.45 -1.78 34.20
N ALA A 57 -8.65 -1.52 35.23
CA ALA A 57 -8.03 -2.56 36.03
C ALA A 57 -7.94 -2.11 37.48
N THR A 58 -7.69 -3.05 38.37
CA THR A 58 -7.55 -2.80 39.80
C THR A 58 -6.30 -3.51 40.31
N SER A 59 -5.41 -2.80 41.00
CA SER A 59 -4.40 -3.43 41.85
C SER A 59 -4.99 -3.74 43.23
N LYS A 60 -4.16 -4.29 44.12
CA LYS A 60 -4.49 -4.47 45.54
C LYS A 60 -4.76 -3.14 46.26
N LYS A 61 -4.31 -2.00 45.72
CA LYS A 61 -4.35 -0.68 46.39
C LYS A 61 -5.18 0.37 45.66
N ASN A 62 -5.18 0.37 44.33
CA ASN A 62 -5.78 1.43 43.52
C ASN A 62 -6.61 0.87 42.37
N SER A 63 -7.58 1.67 41.90
CA SER A 63 -8.28 1.47 40.64
C SER A 63 -7.67 2.36 39.56
N TYR A 64 -7.54 1.80 38.34
CA TYR A 64 -6.89 2.46 37.22
C TYR A 64 -7.80 2.58 36.01
N VAL A 65 -7.61 3.69 35.29
CA VAL A 65 -8.06 3.89 33.92
C VAL A 65 -6.82 3.87 33.03
N PHE A 66 -6.62 2.76 32.32
CA PHE A 66 -5.55 2.64 31.33
C PHE A 66 -5.98 3.29 30.03
N VAL A 67 -5.15 4.18 29.50
CA VAL A 67 -5.35 4.83 28.20
C VAL A 67 -4.27 4.35 27.23
N ASP A 68 -4.67 3.66 26.18
CA ASP A 68 -3.74 3.17 25.15
C ASP A 68 -3.42 4.28 24.14
N LEU A 69 -2.20 4.84 24.22
CA LEU A 69 -1.75 5.85 23.26
C LEU A 69 -1.38 5.20 21.93
N PRO A 70 -1.44 5.93 20.80
CA PRO A 70 -0.89 5.45 19.54
C PRO A 70 0.55 4.99 19.70
N GLY A 71 0.95 3.96 18.96
CA GLY A 71 2.34 3.51 18.98
C GLY A 71 3.23 4.55 18.29
N THR A 72 4.20 5.12 18.99
CA THR A 72 5.05 6.21 18.49
C THR A 72 6.52 5.86 18.61
N TYR A 73 7.33 6.35 17.68
CA TYR A 73 8.79 6.18 17.73
C TYR A 73 9.49 7.35 18.39
N SER A 74 8.86 8.52 18.35
CA SER A 74 9.35 9.80 18.85
C SER A 74 8.17 10.67 19.28
N LEU A 75 8.40 11.56 20.23
CA LEU A 75 7.48 12.63 20.60
C LEU A 75 7.84 13.97 19.94
N MET A 76 8.96 14.02 19.21
CA MET A 76 9.28 15.15 18.33
C MET A 76 8.45 15.00 17.04
N ALA A 77 7.27 15.64 17.04
CA ALA A 77 6.11 15.23 16.26
C ALA A 77 6.17 15.51 14.74
N HIS A 78 5.87 14.48 13.94
CA HIS A 78 5.63 14.59 12.49
C HIS A 78 4.37 13.86 12.01
N SER A 79 3.63 13.20 12.92
CA SER A 79 2.34 12.57 12.63
C SER A 79 1.26 12.97 13.64
N PRO A 80 -0.03 12.96 13.26
CA PRO A 80 -1.14 13.22 14.20
C PRO A 80 -1.16 12.28 15.40
N GLU A 81 -0.66 11.06 15.24
CA GLU A 81 -0.57 10.04 16.29
C GLU A 81 0.49 10.41 17.33
N GLU A 82 1.64 10.92 16.88
CA GLU A 82 2.69 11.45 17.76
C GLU A 82 2.26 12.73 18.46
N GLU A 83 1.53 13.62 17.78
CA GLU A 83 0.95 14.82 18.39
C GLU A 83 -0.01 14.46 19.51
N VAL A 84 -0.95 13.53 19.28
CA VAL A 84 -1.90 13.07 20.31
C VAL A 84 -1.18 12.42 21.50
N ALA A 85 -0.20 11.55 21.24
CA ALA A 85 0.55 10.91 22.32
C ALA A 85 1.34 11.93 23.15
N ARG A 86 2.01 12.89 22.49
CA ARG A 86 2.77 13.95 23.17
C ARG A 86 1.85 14.85 23.98
N ASP A 87 0.78 15.35 23.37
CA ASP A 87 -0.11 16.32 24.00
C ASP A 87 -0.84 15.69 25.19
N PHE A 88 -1.21 14.41 25.13
CA PHE A 88 -1.75 13.67 26.27
C PHE A 88 -0.74 13.54 27.42
N ILE A 89 0.52 13.21 27.13
CA ILE A 89 1.56 13.10 28.16
C ILE A 89 1.85 14.46 28.82
N ILE A 90 1.81 15.55 28.05
CA ILE A 90 2.01 16.92 28.55
C ILE A 90 0.81 17.44 29.35
N SER A 91 -0.41 16.99 29.05
CA SER A 91 -1.64 17.49 29.67
C SER A 91 -1.75 17.27 31.19
N GLU A 92 -0.83 16.49 31.78
CA GLU A 92 -0.85 16.06 33.19
C GLU A 92 -2.12 15.29 33.63
N GLU A 93 -3.01 14.93 32.70
CA GLU A 93 -4.18 14.09 32.97
C GLU A 93 -3.78 12.68 33.45
N ALA A 94 -2.63 12.19 32.96
CA ALA A 94 -2.05 10.92 33.36
C ALA A 94 -1.27 11.04 34.68
N SER A 95 -1.64 10.21 35.66
CA SER A 95 -0.93 10.10 36.94
C SER A 95 0.45 9.43 36.81
N ALA A 96 0.62 8.56 35.81
CA ALA A 96 1.91 7.97 35.42
C ALA A 96 1.85 7.47 33.97
N THR A 97 3.03 7.28 33.36
CA THR A 97 3.18 6.73 32.01
C THR A 97 3.94 5.41 32.04
N VAL A 98 3.33 4.35 31.54
CA VAL A 98 3.98 3.05 31.31
C VAL A 98 4.53 3.04 29.89
N VAL A 99 5.85 2.90 29.75
CA VAL A 99 6.52 2.82 28.45
C VAL A 99 6.89 1.37 28.17
N VAL A 100 6.19 0.76 27.21
CA VAL A 100 6.40 -0.63 26.82
C VAL A 100 7.55 -0.71 25.81
N CYS A 101 8.56 -1.51 26.13
CA CYS A 101 9.77 -1.69 25.33
C CYS A 101 9.91 -3.15 24.87
N ASP A 102 10.37 -3.36 23.63
CA ASP A 102 10.76 -4.69 23.15
C ASP A 102 12.16 -5.08 23.66
N ALA A 103 12.23 -6.14 24.47
CA ALA A 103 13.48 -6.72 24.99
C ALA A 103 14.49 -7.05 23.88
N THR A 104 14.03 -7.45 22.69
CA THR A 104 14.91 -7.82 21.57
C THR A 104 15.50 -6.63 20.82
N ALA A 105 15.04 -5.41 21.10
CA ALA A 105 15.46 -4.18 20.43
C ALA A 105 15.50 -2.98 21.42
N LEU A 106 16.11 -3.18 22.60
CA LEU A 106 16.03 -2.25 23.71
C LEU A 106 16.55 -0.83 23.38
N GLU A 107 17.69 -0.71 22.70
CA GLU A 107 18.31 0.57 22.26
C GLU A 107 17.29 1.53 21.64
N ARG A 108 16.48 0.99 20.74
CA ARG A 108 15.51 1.74 19.96
C ARG A 108 14.32 2.21 20.78
N ASN A 109 13.88 1.38 21.72
CA ASN A 109 12.75 1.69 22.60
C ASN A 109 13.17 2.70 23.67
N LEU A 110 14.42 2.64 24.13
CA LEU A 110 14.95 3.60 25.09
C LEU A 110 14.96 5.03 24.55
N ASN A 111 15.01 5.24 23.23
CA ASN A 111 14.85 6.58 22.65
C ASN A 111 13.52 7.22 23.09
N LEU A 112 12.39 6.49 22.95
CA LEU A 112 11.09 6.97 23.38
C LEU A 112 11.01 7.13 24.91
N VAL A 113 11.59 6.18 25.67
CA VAL A 113 11.66 6.27 27.14
C VAL A 113 12.31 7.58 27.58
N LEU A 114 13.48 7.91 27.03
CA LEU A 114 14.21 9.12 27.39
C LEU A 114 13.43 10.39 27.02
N GLN A 115 12.73 10.40 25.88
CA GLN A 115 11.89 11.54 25.49
C GLN A 115 10.69 11.72 26.42
N ILE A 116 10.04 10.64 26.85
CA ILE A 116 8.94 10.71 27.82
C ILE A 116 9.44 11.18 29.19
N MET A 117 10.61 10.72 29.61
CA MET A 117 11.26 11.14 30.86
C MET A 117 11.66 12.64 30.85
N MET A 118 11.83 13.25 29.67
CA MET A 118 12.01 14.71 29.55
C MET A 118 10.72 15.48 29.81
N LEU A 119 9.55 14.85 29.62
CA LEU A 119 8.24 15.48 29.81
C LEU A 119 7.65 15.21 31.21
N THR A 120 7.84 14.00 31.74
CA THR A 120 7.32 13.61 33.06
C THR A 120 8.29 12.72 33.82
N PRO A 121 8.47 12.93 35.15
CA PRO A 121 9.29 12.05 35.99
C PRO A 121 8.56 10.77 36.41
N ARG A 122 7.24 10.67 36.19
CA ARG A 122 6.39 9.55 36.62
C ARG A 122 6.29 8.47 35.54
N VAL A 123 7.40 7.79 35.32
CA VAL A 123 7.53 6.76 34.27
C VAL A 123 7.76 5.39 34.89
N VAL A 124 7.13 4.35 34.30
CA VAL A 124 7.45 2.94 34.55
C VAL A 124 7.86 2.33 33.21
N VAL A 125 9.04 1.72 33.14
CA VAL A 125 9.53 1.06 31.92
C VAL A 125 9.17 -0.42 31.98
N CYS A 126 8.42 -0.89 31.00
CA CYS A 126 8.01 -2.29 30.90
C CYS A 126 8.77 -2.96 29.75
N VAL A 127 9.80 -3.73 30.07
CA VAL A 127 10.59 -4.52 29.10
C VAL A 127 9.85 -5.83 28.81
N ASN A 128 9.09 -5.84 27.71
CA ASN A 128 8.23 -6.93 27.26
C ASN A 128 8.95 -7.84 26.24
N LEU A 129 8.32 -8.96 25.87
CA LEU A 129 8.84 -9.97 24.91
C LEU A 129 10.10 -10.69 25.41
N LEU A 130 10.22 -10.90 26.73
CA LEU A 130 11.34 -11.64 27.32
C LEU A 130 11.44 -13.10 26.84
N ASP A 131 10.32 -13.73 26.52
CA ASP A 131 10.28 -15.06 25.92
C ASP A 131 10.99 -15.10 24.56
N GLU A 132 10.83 -14.05 23.76
CA GLU A 132 11.51 -13.93 22.47
C GLU A 132 12.99 -13.53 22.67
N ALA A 133 13.30 -12.67 23.64
CA ALA A 133 14.68 -12.36 24.00
C ALA A 133 15.46 -13.60 24.46
N GLN A 134 14.86 -14.45 25.30
CA GLN A 134 15.45 -15.72 25.74
C GLN A 134 15.65 -16.68 24.56
N ARG A 135 14.69 -16.78 23.63
CA ARG A 135 14.87 -17.56 22.38
C ARG A 135 16.05 -17.07 21.54
N LYS A 136 16.25 -15.75 21.50
CA LYS A 136 17.37 -15.10 20.83
C LYS A 136 18.66 -15.10 21.65
N LYS A 137 18.63 -15.64 22.88
CA LYS A 137 19.73 -15.63 23.86
C LYS A 137 20.26 -14.22 24.17
N ILE A 138 19.33 -13.28 24.31
CA ILE A 138 19.57 -11.92 24.75
C ILE A 138 19.24 -11.88 26.24
N ASN A 139 20.24 -11.59 27.07
CA ASN A 139 20.06 -11.40 28.50
C ASN A 139 20.11 -9.90 28.81
N ILE A 140 19.12 -9.41 29.56
CA ILE A 140 18.98 -8.00 29.91
C ILE A 140 19.08 -7.88 31.43
N ASP A 141 19.99 -7.04 31.89
CA ASP A 141 20.10 -6.69 33.30
C ASP A 141 19.05 -5.61 33.65
N ILE A 142 17.95 -6.05 34.26
CA ILE A 142 16.82 -5.19 34.63
C ILE A 142 17.19 -4.29 35.81
N GLU A 143 17.98 -4.79 36.76
CA GLU A 143 18.40 -4.02 37.94
C GLU A 143 19.35 -2.90 37.55
N GLU A 144 20.33 -3.19 36.68
CA GLU A 144 21.23 -2.17 36.15
C GLU A 144 20.47 -1.14 35.29
N LEU A 145 19.47 -1.57 34.53
CA LEU A 145 18.61 -0.66 33.75
C LEU A 145 17.81 0.28 34.66
N GLU A 146 17.21 -0.24 35.74
CA GLU A 146 16.48 0.55 36.74
C GLU A 146 17.41 1.57 37.41
N GLN A 147 18.62 1.18 37.78
CA GLN A 147 19.61 2.08 38.37
C GLN A 147 20.04 3.20 37.41
N LYS A 148 20.29 2.89 36.13
CA LYS A 148 20.74 3.90 35.16
C LYS A 148 19.65 4.88 34.75
N LEU A 149 18.42 4.40 34.59
CA LEU A 149 17.29 5.26 34.24
C LEU A 149 16.81 6.04 35.46
N GLY A 150 16.88 5.46 36.67
CA GLY A 150 16.35 6.08 37.88
C GLY A 150 14.82 6.06 37.94
N VAL A 151 14.18 5.20 37.16
CA VAL A 151 12.73 4.96 37.17
C VAL A 151 12.46 3.46 37.23
N PRO A 152 11.35 3.00 37.81
CA PRO A 152 11.02 1.59 37.90
C PRO A 152 11.04 0.87 36.56
N VAL A 153 11.68 -0.29 36.52
CA VAL A 153 11.74 -1.17 35.34
C VAL A 153 11.12 -2.52 35.72
N VAL A 154 10.26 -3.05 34.86
CA VAL A 154 9.64 -4.37 35.04
C VAL A 154 9.85 -5.22 33.80
N ALA A 155 10.17 -6.48 34.03
CA ALA A 155 10.37 -7.49 33.02
C ALA A 155 9.06 -8.27 32.79
N THR A 156 8.51 -8.27 31.56
CA THR A 156 7.24 -8.94 31.26
C THR A 156 7.29 -9.86 30.05
N SER A 157 6.37 -10.83 30.03
CA SER A 157 5.99 -11.59 28.83
C SER A 157 4.47 -11.63 28.78
N ALA A 158 3.87 -10.67 28.07
CA ALA A 158 2.42 -10.51 28.02
C ALA A 158 1.70 -11.76 27.49
N THR A 159 2.28 -12.47 26.51
CA THR A 159 1.75 -13.72 25.95
C THR A 159 1.69 -14.87 26.94
N HIS A 160 2.52 -14.83 27.98
CA HIS A 160 2.59 -15.85 29.03
C HIS A 160 2.13 -15.33 30.40
N GLU A 161 1.54 -14.12 30.44
CA GLU A 161 1.04 -13.44 31.65
C GLU A 161 2.08 -13.34 32.78
N LYS A 162 3.38 -13.24 32.44
CA LYS A 162 4.46 -13.09 33.41
C LYS A 162 4.81 -11.62 33.65
N GLY A 163 5.02 -11.25 34.92
CA GLY A 163 5.43 -9.89 35.32
C GLY A 163 4.29 -8.86 35.38
N ILE A 164 3.03 -9.30 35.22
CA ILE A 164 1.86 -8.41 35.22
C ILE A 164 1.59 -7.85 36.62
N ASP A 165 1.64 -8.70 37.64
CA ASP A 165 1.45 -8.28 39.04
C ASP A 165 2.54 -7.31 39.49
N GLU A 166 3.79 -7.59 39.12
CA GLU A 166 4.94 -6.72 39.41
C GLU A 166 4.80 -5.35 38.73
N LEU A 167 4.28 -5.31 37.50
CA LEU A 167 3.98 -4.07 36.80
C LEU A 167 2.95 -3.22 37.55
N LEU A 168 1.86 -3.84 38.03
CA LEU A 168 0.84 -3.15 38.83
C LEU A 168 1.43 -2.64 40.15
N GLU A 169 2.30 -3.41 40.80
CA GLU A 169 2.98 -2.99 42.04
C GLU A 169 3.92 -1.79 41.83
N LYS A 170 4.67 -1.74 40.73
CA LYS A 170 5.51 -0.56 40.40
C LYS A 170 4.66 0.65 40.00
N ILE A 171 3.53 0.46 39.32
CA ILE A 171 2.56 1.56 39.04
C ILE A 171 2.01 2.13 40.35
N ASP A 172 1.69 1.27 41.33
CA ASP A 172 1.29 1.70 42.67
C ASP A 172 2.35 2.54 43.39
N ILE A 173 3.64 2.32 43.11
CA ILE A 173 4.73 3.13 43.67
C ILE A 173 4.81 4.50 42.98
N VAL A 174 4.79 4.54 41.65
CA VAL A 174 4.97 5.78 40.88
C VAL A 174 3.77 6.73 40.99
N THR A 175 2.58 6.20 41.27
CA THR A 175 1.35 6.99 41.44
C THR A 175 1.20 7.62 42.83
N GLN A 176 2.09 7.31 43.77
CA GLN A 176 2.12 7.95 45.08
C GLN A 176 2.57 9.41 44.99
N THR A 177 2.01 10.26 45.85
CA THR A 177 2.26 11.71 45.83
C THR A 177 3.70 12.09 46.18
N ASP A 178 4.37 11.27 46.99
CA ASP A 178 5.74 11.44 47.49
C ASP A 178 6.79 10.72 46.63
N TYR A 179 6.39 10.14 45.49
CA TYR A 179 7.33 9.49 44.58
C TYR A 179 8.34 10.50 43.99
N VAL A 180 9.63 10.17 44.12
CA VAL A 180 10.74 10.93 43.55
C VAL A 180 11.58 10.01 42.68
N ALA A 181 11.63 10.31 41.38
CA ALA A 181 12.51 9.62 40.44
C ALA A 181 13.99 9.94 40.69
N GLY A 182 14.86 9.02 40.27
CA GLY A 182 16.32 9.18 40.37
C GLY A 182 16.82 10.39 39.58
N ARG A 183 17.62 11.25 40.24
CA ARG A 183 18.05 12.53 39.66
C ARG A 183 19.09 12.44 38.55
N GLN A 184 19.95 11.40 38.56
CA GLN A 184 21.11 11.34 37.66
C GLN A 184 20.75 11.36 36.17
N MET A 185 19.72 10.62 35.74
CA MET A 185 19.32 10.60 34.34
C MET A 185 18.53 11.87 33.97
N LEU A 186 17.63 12.31 34.86
CA LEU A 186 16.83 13.52 34.65
C LEU A 186 17.71 14.78 34.49
N GLU A 187 18.78 14.93 35.28
CA GLU A 187 19.74 16.03 35.13
C GLU A 187 20.49 15.99 33.80
N LYS A 188 20.78 14.80 33.28
CA LYS A 188 21.41 14.65 31.95
C LYS A 188 20.41 15.00 30.85
N LEU A 189 19.15 14.60 30.99
CA LEU A 189 18.09 14.90 30.04
C LEU A 189 17.73 16.39 30.03
N ASP A 190 17.73 17.07 31.17
CA ASP A 190 17.53 18.53 31.26
C ASP A 190 18.60 19.31 30.48
N LYS A 191 19.87 18.87 30.56
CA LYS A 191 20.96 19.43 29.73
C LYS A 191 20.71 19.25 28.23
N ILE A 192 20.23 18.07 27.82
CA ILE A 192 19.91 17.79 26.42
C ILE A 192 18.70 18.63 25.95
N THR A 193 17.69 18.81 26.80
CA THR A 193 16.49 19.61 26.50
C THR A 193 16.85 21.07 26.17
N LYS A 194 17.90 21.60 26.81
CA LYS A 194 18.39 22.97 26.64
C LYS A 194 19.25 23.17 25.38
N GLU A 195 19.60 22.12 24.63
CA GLU A 195 20.37 22.21 23.38
C GLU A 195 19.53 22.90 22.29
N PRO A 196 19.95 24.04 21.72
CA PRO A 196 19.15 24.79 20.75
C PRO A 196 19.06 24.13 19.35
N ASP A 197 20.06 23.34 18.95
CA ASP A 197 20.02 22.61 17.67
C ASP A 197 19.24 21.29 17.82
N GLU A 198 18.10 21.21 17.13
CA GLU A 198 17.23 20.03 17.10
C GLU A 198 17.96 18.77 16.62
N LYS A 199 18.82 18.89 15.58
CA LYS A 199 19.55 17.72 15.06
C LYS A 199 20.54 17.20 16.10
N ARG A 200 21.23 18.10 16.78
CA ARG A 200 22.19 17.74 17.82
C ARG A 200 21.49 17.14 19.04
N ARG A 201 20.34 17.68 19.41
CA ARG A 201 19.49 17.12 20.47
C ARG A 201 19.09 15.67 20.17
N ILE A 202 18.63 15.39 18.95
CA ILE A 202 18.25 14.04 18.51
C ILE A 202 19.47 13.09 18.58
N GLU A 203 20.62 13.51 18.08
CA GLU A 203 21.85 12.72 18.12
C GLU A 203 22.27 12.35 19.56
N LEU A 204 22.15 13.30 20.49
CA LEU A 204 22.47 13.08 21.91
C LEU A 204 21.51 12.10 22.59
N ILE A 205 20.21 12.17 22.28
CA ILE A 205 19.22 11.22 22.82
C ILE A 205 19.47 9.82 22.29
N ILE A 206 19.65 9.67 20.97
CA ILE A 206 19.93 8.38 20.33
C ILE A 206 21.23 7.79 20.89
N GLY A 207 22.30 8.59 20.96
CA GLY A 207 23.57 8.14 21.51
C GLY A 207 23.48 7.70 22.98
N ARG A 208 22.64 8.38 23.79
CA ARG A 208 22.41 7.98 25.18
C ARG A 208 21.61 6.68 25.28
N ALA A 209 20.54 6.54 24.50
CA ALA A 209 19.72 5.34 24.45
C ALA A 209 20.56 4.11 24.05
N ALA A 210 21.41 4.26 23.04
CA ALA A 210 22.36 3.23 22.60
C ALA A 210 23.37 2.87 23.71
N ALA A 211 23.98 3.86 24.36
CA ALA A 211 24.93 3.62 25.45
C ALA A 211 24.28 2.91 26.65
N THR A 212 23.06 3.29 27.03
CA THR A 212 22.32 2.65 28.12
C THR A 212 21.95 1.21 27.76
N ALA A 213 21.42 0.96 26.55
CA ALA A 213 21.08 -0.39 26.11
C ALA A 213 22.32 -1.29 26.04
N PHE A 214 23.40 -0.81 25.43
CA PHE A 214 24.63 -1.58 25.28
C PHE A 214 25.21 -2.06 26.63
N GLN A 215 25.10 -1.23 27.67
CA GLN A 215 25.60 -1.57 29.00
C GLN A 215 24.77 -2.65 29.70
N VAL A 216 23.46 -2.73 29.42
CA VAL A 216 22.55 -3.66 30.13
C VAL A 216 22.23 -4.92 29.34
N THR A 217 22.60 -5.00 28.06
CA THR A 217 22.33 -6.16 27.21
C THR A 217 23.58 -6.99 26.99
N THR A 218 23.49 -8.30 27.26
CA THR A 218 24.52 -9.28 26.91
C THR A 218 23.94 -10.29 25.91
N TYR A 219 24.78 -10.75 24.98
CA TYR A 219 24.41 -11.69 23.94
C TYR A 219 25.23 -12.98 24.12
N ASP A 220 24.59 -14.12 24.40
CA ASP A 220 25.32 -15.40 24.59
C ASP A 220 25.96 -15.92 23.29
N ASN A 221 25.57 -15.38 22.14
CA ASN A 221 26.13 -15.71 20.84
C ASN A 221 26.33 -14.43 20.01
N GLU A 222 27.58 -13.99 19.88
CA GLU A 222 27.98 -12.83 19.05
C GLU A 222 27.55 -12.95 17.57
N ASN A 223 27.16 -14.16 17.12
CA ASN A 223 26.75 -14.46 15.74
C ASN A 223 25.27 -14.87 15.61
N PHE A 224 24.40 -14.61 16.60
CA PHE A 224 22.97 -14.94 16.50
C PHE A 224 22.29 -14.30 15.27
N ASP A 225 22.71 -13.10 14.90
CA ASP A 225 22.24 -12.32 13.74
C ASP A 225 23.06 -12.57 12.47
N ALA A 226 24.04 -13.49 12.46
CA ALA A 226 24.98 -13.63 11.35
C ALA A 226 24.31 -14.02 10.02
N ARG A 227 23.20 -14.77 10.08
CA ARG A 227 22.39 -15.09 8.90
C ARG A 227 21.67 -13.85 8.37
N ASP A 228 21.07 -13.08 9.27
CA ASP A 228 20.34 -11.86 8.94
C ASP A 228 21.29 -10.81 8.38
N ARG A 229 22.49 -10.63 8.98
CA ARG A 229 23.58 -9.77 8.45
C ARG A 229 24.02 -10.19 7.05
N LYS A 230 24.14 -11.49 6.76
CA LYS A 230 24.48 -11.98 5.41
C LYS A 230 23.37 -11.69 4.41
N LEU A 231 22.12 -11.92 4.78
CA LEU A 231 20.95 -11.65 3.93
C LEU A 231 20.76 -10.15 3.70
N ASP A 232 20.90 -9.31 4.73
CA ASP A 232 20.82 -7.87 4.60
C ASP A 232 21.98 -7.34 3.75
N LYS A 233 23.21 -7.85 3.91
CA LYS A 233 24.31 -7.48 3.01
C LYS A 233 24.02 -7.85 1.56
N LEU A 234 23.31 -8.95 1.31
CA LEU A 234 22.90 -9.35 -0.04
C LEU A 234 21.77 -8.48 -0.59
N PHE A 235 20.73 -8.21 0.21
CA PHE A 235 19.52 -7.53 -0.24
C PHE A 235 19.58 -6.01 -0.15
N THR A 236 20.45 -5.43 0.67
CA THR A 236 20.56 -3.97 0.87
C THR A 236 21.79 -3.33 0.23
N SER A 237 22.73 -4.13 -0.32
CA SER A 237 23.89 -3.52 -1.00
C SER A 237 23.46 -2.79 -2.26
N ARG A 238 24.17 -1.71 -2.60
CA ARG A 238 23.90 -0.93 -3.83
C ARG A 238 24.09 -1.73 -5.12
N LEU A 239 25.01 -2.70 -5.11
CA LEU A 239 25.36 -3.51 -6.28
C LEU A 239 24.45 -4.73 -6.45
N THR A 240 24.04 -5.39 -5.35
CA THR A 240 23.25 -6.63 -5.41
C THR A 240 21.77 -6.42 -5.08
N GLY A 241 21.43 -5.43 -4.26
CA GLY A 241 20.06 -5.20 -3.79
C GLY A 241 19.07 -4.84 -4.90
N ILE A 242 19.41 -3.86 -5.75
CA ILE A 242 18.54 -3.43 -6.87
C ILE A 242 18.40 -4.55 -7.92
N PRO A 243 19.47 -5.22 -8.40
CA PRO A 243 19.31 -6.34 -9.34
C PRO A 243 18.48 -7.49 -8.78
N ILE A 244 18.67 -7.87 -7.51
CA ILE A 244 17.87 -8.93 -6.88
C ILE A 244 16.40 -8.52 -6.79
N MET A 245 16.12 -7.25 -6.47
CA MET A 245 14.76 -6.73 -6.47
C MET A 245 14.09 -6.82 -7.83
N ILE A 246 14.79 -6.41 -8.90
CA ILE A 246 14.28 -6.51 -10.27
C ILE A 246 14.06 -7.97 -10.66
N LEU A 247 15.02 -8.86 -10.36
CA LEU A 247 14.92 -10.29 -10.65
C LEU A 247 13.74 -10.95 -9.92
N LEU A 248 13.53 -10.59 -8.66
CA LEU A 248 12.47 -11.13 -7.82
C LEU A 248 11.09 -10.61 -8.27
N LEU A 249 10.97 -9.33 -8.60
CA LEU A 249 9.76 -8.79 -9.23
C LEU A 249 9.48 -9.47 -10.58
N PHE A 250 10.50 -9.65 -11.41
CA PHE A 250 10.39 -10.38 -12.68
C PHE A 250 9.86 -11.81 -12.46
N LEU A 251 10.42 -12.55 -11.50
CA LEU A 251 9.97 -13.91 -11.18
C LEU A 251 8.51 -13.93 -10.69
N VAL A 252 8.10 -12.96 -9.86
CA VAL A 252 6.71 -12.83 -9.43
C VAL A 252 5.78 -12.57 -10.61
N PHE A 253 6.13 -11.64 -11.52
CA PHE A 253 5.31 -11.35 -12.70
C PHE A 253 5.25 -12.54 -13.66
N TRP A 254 6.39 -13.18 -13.91
CA TRP A 254 6.46 -14.36 -14.77
C TRP A 254 5.54 -15.46 -14.25
N LEU A 255 5.65 -15.81 -12.96
CA LEU A 255 4.77 -16.80 -12.33
C LEU A 255 3.30 -16.37 -12.34
N THR A 256 3.03 -15.07 -12.20
CA THR A 256 1.66 -14.55 -12.21
C THR A 256 1.03 -14.64 -13.59
N ILE A 257 1.73 -14.20 -14.65
CA ILE A 257 1.19 -14.17 -16.02
C ILE A 257 1.07 -15.59 -16.56
N GLU A 258 2.16 -16.35 -16.52
CA GLU A 258 2.17 -17.71 -17.06
C GLU A 258 1.25 -18.64 -16.25
N GLY A 259 1.29 -18.52 -14.92
CA GLY A 259 0.45 -19.31 -14.02
C GLY A 259 -1.03 -18.95 -14.09
N ALA A 260 -1.39 -17.73 -14.50
CA ALA A 260 -2.78 -17.31 -14.61
C ALA A 260 -3.45 -17.68 -15.94
N ASN A 261 -2.69 -17.86 -17.02
CA ASN A 261 -3.24 -18.14 -18.35
C ASN A 261 -4.19 -19.35 -18.33
N VAL A 262 -3.76 -20.48 -17.75
CA VAL A 262 -4.56 -21.72 -17.71
C VAL A 262 -5.83 -21.57 -16.87
N PRO A 263 -5.79 -21.10 -15.60
CA PRO A 263 -7.01 -20.87 -14.84
C PRO A 263 -7.96 -19.83 -15.45
N SER A 264 -7.43 -18.77 -16.08
CA SER A 264 -8.25 -17.76 -16.76
C SER A 264 -9.04 -18.35 -17.92
N GLU A 265 -8.40 -19.19 -18.75
CA GLU A 265 -9.08 -19.87 -19.86
C GLU A 265 -10.14 -20.87 -19.36
N MET A 266 -9.81 -21.64 -18.31
CA MET A 266 -10.77 -22.56 -17.68
C MET A 266 -11.99 -21.81 -17.13
N LEU A 267 -11.76 -20.69 -16.44
CA LEU A 267 -12.81 -19.87 -15.85
C LEU A 267 -13.66 -19.20 -16.95
N ALA A 268 -13.04 -18.72 -18.03
CA ALA A 268 -13.75 -18.18 -19.19
C ALA A 268 -14.68 -19.23 -19.80
N LYS A 269 -14.21 -20.46 -20.05
CA LYS A 269 -15.05 -21.56 -20.59
C LYS A 269 -16.26 -21.85 -19.70
N VAL A 270 -16.07 -21.90 -18.38
CA VAL A 270 -17.16 -22.15 -17.43
C VAL A 270 -18.17 -20.99 -17.42
N LEU A 271 -17.71 -19.74 -17.38
CA LEU A 271 -18.61 -18.58 -17.36
C LEU A 271 -19.35 -18.40 -18.70
N PHE A 272 -18.68 -18.56 -19.84
CA PHE A 272 -19.32 -18.42 -21.13
C PHE A 272 -20.26 -19.58 -21.48
N SER A 273 -19.96 -20.82 -21.05
CA SER A 273 -20.95 -21.91 -21.17
C SER A 273 -22.20 -21.67 -20.31
N PHE A 274 -22.06 -21.01 -19.16
CA PHE A 274 -23.22 -20.57 -18.38
C PHE A 274 -24.00 -19.44 -19.08
N GLN A 275 -23.34 -18.57 -19.85
CA GLN A 275 -24.01 -17.58 -20.70
C GLN A 275 -24.94 -18.25 -21.71
N ASP A 276 -24.50 -19.34 -22.34
CA ASP A 276 -25.30 -20.08 -23.32
C ASP A 276 -26.57 -20.65 -22.66
N VAL A 277 -26.45 -21.21 -21.46
CA VAL A 277 -27.60 -21.68 -20.67
C VAL A 277 -28.56 -20.53 -20.34
N LEU A 278 -28.05 -19.34 -19.98
CA LEU A 278 -28.89 -18.17 -19.74
C LEU A 278 -29.64 -17.73 -21.01
N ASN A 279 -29.00 -17.81 -22.17
CA ASN A 279 -29.60 -17.51 -23.47
C ASN A 279 -30.72 -18.52 -23.82
N ASP A 280 -30.50 -19.81 -23.58
CA ASP A 280 -31.52 -20.84 -23.78
C ASP A 280 -32.75 -20.62 -22.89
N ILE A 281 -32.51 -20.28 -21.62
CA ILE A 281 -33.57 -19.96 -20.65
C ILE A 281 -34.34 -18.70 -21.06
N ALA A 282 -33.64 -17.64 -21.49
CA ALA A 282 -34.27 -16.40 -21.96
C ALA A 282 -35.14 -16.64 -23.20
N THR A 283 -34.67 -17.49 -24.12
CA THR A 283 -35.40 -17.88 -25.32
C THR A 283 -36.63 -18.71 -24.97
N TRP A 284 -36.51 -19.66 -24.04
CA TRP A 284 -37.62 -20.47 -23.54
C TRP A 284 -38.69 -19.62 -22.82
N MET A 285 -38.27 -18.60 -22.06
CA MET A 285 -39.17 -17.65 -21.41
C MET A 285 -39.69 -16.54 -22.34
N HIS A 286 -39.34 -16.56 -23.63
CA HIS A 286 -39.72 -15.55 -24.63
C HIS A 286 -39.37 -14.11 -24.21
N TRP A 287 -38.16 -13.90 -23.67
CA TRP A 287 -37.70 -12.55 -23.35
C TRP A 287 -37.62 -11.67 -24.62
N PRO A 288 -37.99 -10.38 -24.54
CA PRO A 288 -37.74 -9.45 -25.63
C PRO A 288 -36.24 -9.37 -25.95
N ALA A 289 -35.89 -9.31 -27.24
CA ALA A 289 -34.49 -9.31 -27.69
C ALA A 289 -33.65 -8.18 -27.06
N TRP A 290 -34.26 -7.01 -26.80
CA TRP A 290 -33.56 -5.90 -26.14
C TRP A 290 -33.21 -6.22 -24.67
N LEU A 291 -34.06 -6.99 -23.97
CA LEU A 291 -33.84 -7.36 -22.57
C LEU A 291 -32.76 -8.45 -22.46
N GLN A 292 -32.85 -9.47 -23.33
CA GLN A 292 -31.83 -10.51 -23.45
C GLN A 292 -30.46 -9.91 -23.80
N GLY A 293 -30.39 -9.10 -24.85
CA GLY A 293 -29.15 -8.46 -25.27
C GLY A 293 -28.56 -7.55 -24.19
N ALA A 294 -29.38 -6.70 -23.56
CA ALA A 294 -28.92 -5.79 -22.51
C ALA A 294 -28.34 -6.53 -21.29
N LEU A 295 -29.04 -7.54 -20.77
CA LEU A 295 -28.66 -8.22 -19.53
C LEU A 295 -27.63 -9.34 -19.74
N ILE A 296 -27.76 -10.13 -20.80
CA ILE A 296 -26.89 -11.29 -21.04
C ILE A 296 -25.68 -10.86 -21.89
N ASP A 297 -25.90 -10.34 -23.09
CA ASP A 297 -24.80 -9.97 -24.00
C ASP A 297 -24.07 -8.68 -23.60
N GLY A 298 -24.73 -7.82 -22.83
CA GLY A 298 -24.16 -6.62 -22.24
C GLY A 298 -23.61 -6.86 -20.84
N VAL A 299 -24.50 -6.88 -19.83
CA VAL A 299 -24.09 -6.92 -18.41
C VAL A 299 -23.32 -8.21 -18.07
N TYR A 300 -23.91 -9.38 -18.31
CA TYR A 300 -23.30 -10.65 -17.93
C TYR A 300 -21.98 -10.89 -18.66
N LYS A 301 -21.95 -10.75 -19.99
CA LYS A 301 -20.76 -11.00 -20.81
C LYS A 301 -19.57 -10.13 -20.39
N VAL A 302 -19.78 -8.84 -20.12
CA VAL A 302 -18.73 -7.93 -19.64
C VAL A 302 -18.26 -8.31 -18.24
N VAL A 303 -19.17 -8.66 -17.33
CA VAL A 303 -18.80 -9.11 -15.98
C VAL A 303 -18.03 -10.44 -16.03
N ALA A 304 -18.48 -11.40 -16.84
CA ALA A 304 -17.83 -12.68 -17.04
C ALA A 304 -16.40 -12.52 -17.57
N TRP A 305 -16.21 -11.65 -18.57
CA TRP A 305 -14.89 -11.30 -19.11
C TRP A 305 -13.97 -10.69 -18.04
N VAL A 306 -14.48 -9.72 -17.27
CA VAL A 306 -13.69 -9.07 -16.22
C VAL A 306 -13.29 -10.08 -15.14
N ILE A 307 -14.20 -10.97 -14.74
CA ILE A 307 -13.91 -12.01 -13.76
C ILE A 307 -12.87 -13.01 -14.29
N SER A 308 -13.04 -13.50 -15.53
CA SER A 308 -12.14 -14.51 -16.10
C SER A 308 -10.71 -13.99 -16.25
N VAL A 309 -10.53 -12.74 -16.68
CA VAL A 309 -9.21 -12.17 -16.93
C VAL A 309 -8.54 -11.62 -15.66
N MET A 310 -9.28 -10.98 -14.74
CA MET A 310 -8.68 -10.33 -13.58
C MET A 310 -8.42 -11.27 -12.40
N LEU A 311 -9.31 -12.23 -12.14
CA LEU A 311 -9.30 -13.01 -10.89
C LEU A 311 -8.03 -13.88 -10.74
N PRO A 312 -7.62 -14.69 -11.73
CA PRO A 312 -6.49 -15.60 -11.54
C PRO A 312 -5.13 -14.91 -11.35
N PRO A 313 -4.74 -13.88 -12.15
CA PRO A 313 -3.51 -13.14 -11.90
C PRO A 313 -3.47 -12.53 -10.51
N MET A 314 -4.58 -11.96 -10.03
CA MET A 314 -4.65 -11.37 -8.69
C MET A 314 -4.56 -12.43 -7.58
N ALA A 315 -5.19 -13.59 -7.79
CA ALA A 315 -5.15 -14.73 -6.87
C ALA A 315 -3.76 -15.35 -6.74
N ILE A 316 -2.87 -15.19 -7.73
CA ILE A 316 -1.47 -15.64 -7.66
C ILE A 316 -0.57 -14.52 -7.14
N PHE A 317 -0.72 -13.31 -7.66
CA PHE A 317 0.15 -12.17 -7.32
C PHE A 317 0.09 -11.80 -5.85
N PHE A 318 -1.11 -11.67 -5.26
CA PHE A 318 -1.22 -11.19 -3.88
C PHE A 318 -0.66 -12.18 -2.86
N PRO A 319 -0.90 -13.51 -2.94
CA PRO A 319 -0.22 -14.43 -2.04
C PRO A 319 1.30 -14.40 -2.17
N LEU A 320 1.85 -14.38 -3.38
CA LEU A 320 3.30 -14.27 -3.59
C LEU A 320 3.86 -12.98 -2.96
N PHE A 321 3.19 -11.86 -3.19
CA PHE A 321 3.59 -10.59 -2.60
C PHE A 321 3.48 -10.58 -1.07
N THR A 322 2.43 -11.19 -0.51
CA THR A 322 2.23 -11.29 0.94
C THR A 322 3.29 -12.21 1.58
N LEU A 323 3.72 -13.27 0.89
CA LEU A 323 4.84 -14.11 1.35
C LEU A 323 6.16 -13.32 1.41
N LEU A 324 6.40 -12.43 0.44
CA LEU A 324 7.57 -11.55 0.42
C LEU A 324 7.51 -10.47 1.52
N GLU A 325 6.30 -9.99 1.81
CA GLU A 325 6.00 -9.08 2.93
C GLU A 325 6.33 -9.75 4.27
N ASP A 326 5.76 -10.93 4.52
CA ASP A 326 5.94 -11.71 5.76
C ASP A 326 7.38 -12.18 5.97
N PHE A 327 8.10 -12.48 4.88
CA PHE A 327 9.54 -12.81 4.96
C PHE A 327 10.38 -11.61 5.42
N GLY A 328 9.88 -10.39 5.24
CA GLY A 328 10.57 -9.15 5.57
C GLY A 328 11.37 -8.56 4.40
N TYR A 329 11.20 -9.05 3.17
CA TYR A 329 11.92 -8.53 1.99
C TYR A 329 11.46 -7.12 1.59
N LEU A 330 10.15 -6.86 1.66
CA LEU A 330 9.58 -5.58 1.25
C LEU A 330 10.19 -4.37 1.98
N PRO A 331 10.34 -4.36 3.32
CA PRO A 331 11.07 -3.29 4.01
C PRO A 331 12.47 -3.00 3.44
N ARG A 332 13.22 -4.03 2.99
CA ARG A 332 14.55 -3.82 2.36
C ARG A 332 14.43 -3.17 0.98
N VAL A 333 13.39 -3.52 0.22
CA VAL A 333 13.06 -2.83 -1.05
C VAL A 333 12.79 -1.35 -0.82
N ALA A 334 11.99 -1.02 0.20
CA ALA A 334 11.74 0.36 0.59
C ALA A 334 13.03 1.10 0.95
N PHE A 335 13.92 0.44 1.72
CA PHE A 335 15.24 0.99 2.08
C PHE A 335 16.13 1.26 0.84
N ASN A 336 16.20 0.32 -0.11
CA ASN A 336 17.01 0.46 -1.31
C ASN A 336 16.57 1.63 -2.19
N LEU A 337 15.27 1.92 -2.23
CA LEU A 337 14.67 2.97 -3.05
C LEU A 337 14.48 4.28 -2.28
N ASP A 338 14.74 4.32 -0.98
CA ASP A 338 14.43 5.47 -0.13
C ASP A 338 15.13 6.74 -0.61
N ASN A 339 16.44 6.69 -0.88
CA ASN A 339 17.19 7.84 -1.41
C ASN A 339 16.62 8.34 -2.75
N ALA A 340 16.09 7.44 -3.58
CA ALA A 340 15.48 7.80 -4.85
C ALA A 340 14.15 8.55 -4.62
N PHE A 341 13.30 8.07 -3.72
CA PHE A 341 12.04 8.71 -3.37
C PHE A 341 12.23 10.03 -2.61
N GLN A 342 13.21 10.12 -1.70
CA GLN A 342 13.52 11.35 -0.96
C GLN A 342 13.91 12.49 -1.90
N LYS A 343 14.69 12.21 -2.97
CA LYS A 343 15.01 13.21 -4.01
C LYS A 343 13.78 13.73 -4.76
N SER A 344 12.70 12.97 -4.76
CA SER A 344 11.40 13.32 -5.34
C SER A 344 10.42 13.93 -4.32
N GLY A 345 10.85 14.17 -3.08
CA GLY A 345 9.98 14.70 -2.03
C GLY A 345 8.94 13.69 -1.52
N ALA A 346 9.31 12.40 -1.52
CA ALA A 346 8.50 11.28 -1.05
C ALA A 346 9.32 10.35 -0.13
N CYS A 347 8.65 9.42 0.55
CA CYS A 347 9.27 8.42 1.44
C CYS A 347 9.48 7.07 0.73
N GLY A 348 10.51 6.30 1.09
CA GLY A 348 10.77 4.94 0.60
C GLY A 348 9.60 3.96 0.78
N LYS A 349 8.71 4.17 1.76
CA LYS A 349 7.46 3.39 1.92
C LYS A 349 6.56 3.46 0.67
N GLN A 350 6.67 4.52 -0.14
CA GLN A 350 5.95 4.63 -1.42
C GLN A 350 6.35 3.53 -2.41
N ALA A 351 7.59 3.03 -2.36
CA ALA A 351 8.03 1.91 -3.18
C ALA A 351 7.16 0.66 -2.95
N LEU A 352 6.70 0.43 -1.71
CA LEU A 352 5.86 -0.72 -1.37
C LEU A 352 4.47 -0.62 -1.99
N SER A 353 3.85 0.56 -1.87
CA SER A 353 2.57 0.87 -2.50
C SER A 353 2.68 0.75 -4.03
N MET A 354 3.78 1.23 -4.61
CA MET A 354 4.08 1.13 -6.04
C MET A 354 4.23 -0.34 -6.48
N CYS A 355 4.99 -1.15 -5.74
CA CYS A 355 5.16 -2.58 -6.03
C CYS A 355 3.82 -3.34 -5.99
N MET A 356 2.94 -3.01 -5.04
CA MET A 356 1.60 -3.58 -4.95
C MET A 356 0.68 -3.12 -6.10
N GLY A 357 0.91 -1.91 -6.63
CA GLY A 357 0.19 -1.34 -7.78
C GLY A 357 0.34 -2.18 -9.06
N PHE A 358 1.53 -2.76 -9.29
CA PHE A 358 1.74 -3.62 -10.45
C PHE A 358 0.78 -4.82 -10.52
N GLY A 359 0.34 -5.36 -9.39
CA GLY A 359 -0.75 -6.34 -9.37
C GLY A 359 -2.09 -5.66 -9.64
N CYS A 360 -2.44 -4.68 -8.82
CA CYS A 360 -3.62 -3.86 -9.00
C CYS A 360 -3.44 -2.49 -8.35
N ASN A 361 -3.65 -1.41 -9.12
CA ASN A 361 -3.55 -0.03 -8.62
C ASN A 361 -4.51 0.23 -7.44
N ALA A 362 -5.67 -0.43 -7.37
CA ALA A 362 -6.57 -0.33 -6.22
C ALA A 362 -5.96 -0.89 -4.93
N ALA A 363 -5.23 -2.00 -5.02
CA ALA A 363 -4.49 -2.55 -3.89
C ALA A 363 -3.30 -1.65 -3.55
N GLY A 364 -2.56 -1.16 -4.56
CA GLY A 364 -1.48 -0.17 -4.37
C GLY A 364 -1.92 1.08 -3.61
N VAL A 365 -3.07 1.65 -3.97
CA VAL A 365 -3.70 2.78 -3.26
C VAL A 365 -4.04 2.43 -1.82
N THR A 366 -4.54 1.22 -1.55
CA THR A 366 -4.81 0.76 -0.17
C THR A 366 -3.51 0.57 0.61
N GLY A 367 -2.44 0.09 -0.04
CA GLY A 367 -1.10 -0.07 0.54
C GLY A 367 -0.42 1.25 0.90
N ALA A 368 -0.87 2.38 0.35
CA ALA A 368 -0.37 3.71 0.72
C ALA A 368 -0.66 4.07 2.20
N ARG A 369 -1.52 3.30 2.90
CA ARG A 369 -1.77 3.41 4.35
C ARG A 369 -0.53 3.21 5.22
N ILE A 370 0.51 2.55 4.70
CA ILE A 370 1.77 2.35 5.42
C ILE A 370 2.53 3.69 5.59
N ILE A 371 2.23 4.70 4.76
CA ILE A 371 2.86 6.02 4.78
C ILE A 371 2.18 6.89 5.83
N ASP A 372 2.95 7.36 6.81
CA ASP A 372 2.42 8.06 8.00
C ASP A 372 2.01 9.50 7.66
N SER A 373 2.84 10.21 6.88
CA SER A 373 2.57 11.58 6.46
C SER A 373 1.35 11.63 5.51
N PRO A 374 0.26 12.35 5.88
CA PRO A 374 -0.94 12.43 5.04
C PRO A 374 -0.67 13.00 3.65
N ARG A 375 0.28 13.94 3.57
CA ARG A 375 0.74 14.57 2.33
C ARG A 375 1.42 13.56 1.41
N GLU A 376 2.43 12.86 1.92
CA GLU A 376 3.18 11.86 1.14
C GLU A 376 2.29 10.67 0.76
N ARG A 377 1.39 10.26 1.65
CA ARG A 377 0.37 9.25 1.34
C ARG A 377 -0.48 9.67 0.15
N LEU A 378 -0.93 10.92 0.10
CA LEU A 378 -1.73 11.40 -1.01
C LEU A 378 -0.94 11.47 -2.33
N ILE A 379 0.34 11.86 -2.28
CA ILE A 379 1.24 11.79 -3.44
C ILE A 379 1.34 10.35 -3.93
N ALA A 380 1.57 9.39 -3.03
CA ALA A 380 1.64 7.97 -3.37
C ALA A 380 0.32 7.46 -3.99
N ILE A 381 -0.84 7.86 -3.45
CA ILE A 381 -2.16 7.51 -4.00
C ILE A 381 -2.34 8.04 -5.42
N ILE A 382 -2.00 9.30 -5.69
CA ILE A 382 -2.17 9.93 -7.02
C ILE A 382 -1.19 9.30 -8.03
N THR A 383 0.06 9.06 -7.61
CA THR A 383 1.13 8.61 -8.51
C THR A 383 1.13 7.10 -8.75
N ASN A 384 0.40 6.30 -7.95
CA ASN A 384 0.33 4.85 -8.10
C ASN A 384 -0.11 4.42 -9.52
N ASN A 385 -0.95 5.22 -10.18
CA ASN A 385 -1.48 4.93 -11.51
C ASN A 385 -0.45 5.01 -12.65
N PHE A 386 0.72 5.63 -12.43
CA PHE A 386 1.79 5.65 -13.44
C PHE A 386 2.49 4.30 -13.60
N VAL A 387 2.23 3.38 -12.68
CA VAL A 387 2.68 2.00 -12.78
C VAL A 387 1.62 1.15 -13.52
N PRO A 388 2.02 0.37 -14.54
CA PRO A 388 1.09 -0.53 -15.20
C PRO A 388 0.67 -1.66 -14.25
N CYS A 389 -0.63 -1.87 -14.12
CA CYS A 389 -1.19 -3.01 -13.39
C CYS A 389 -1.44 -4.21 -14.30
N ASN A 390 -1.82 -5.36 -13.71
CA ASN A 390 -2.21 -6.58 -14.43
C ASN A 390 -3.14 -6.33 -15.63
N GLY A 391 -4.08 -5.41 -15.53
CA GLY A 391 -5.00 -5.09 -16.63
C GLY A 391 -4.40 -4.35 -17.82
N ARG A 392 -3.20 -3.79 -17.67
CA ARG A 392 -2.50 -3.04 -18.72
C ARG A 392 -1.45 -3.89 -19.43
N PHE A 393 -0.92 -4.93 -18.77
CA PHE A 393 0.10 -5.80 -19.35
C PHE A 393 -0.37 -6.52 -20.63
N PRO A 394 -1.58 -7.10 -20.72
CA PRO A 394 -2.04 -7.75 -21.95
C PRO A 394 -2.03 -6.82 -23.16
N ILE A 395 -2.44 -5.56 -22.99
CA ILE A 395 -2.42 -4.55 -24.06
C ILE A 395 -0.98 -4.27 -24.48
N LEU A 396 -0.10 -3.99 -23.51
CA LEU A 396 1.31 -3.70 -23.80
C LEU A 396 1.99 -4.88 -24.50
N ILE A 397 1.84 -6.10 -23.99
CA ILE A 397 2.42 -7.31 -24.55
C ILE A 397 1.88 -7.57 -25.97
N THR A 398 0.58 -7.39 -26.18
CA THR A 398 -0.06 -7.57 -27.49
C THR A 398 0.51 -6.57 -28.50
N ILE A 399 0.49 -5.27 -28.20
CA ILE A 399 0.97 -4.24 -29.14
C ILE A 399 2.48 -4.40 -29.42
N ILE A 400 3.30 -4.71 -28.41
CA ILE A 400 4.73 -4.99 -28.59
C ILE A 400 4.92 -6.17 -29.55
N THR A 401 4.22 -7.28 -29.32
CA THR A 401 4.32 -8.49 -30.14
C THR A 401 3.91 -8.21 -31.59
N LEU A 402 2.81 -7.49 -31.80
CA LEU A 402 2.26 -7.25 -33.13
C LEU A 402 3.11 -6.30 -33.98
N PHE A 403 3.58 -5.18 -33.41
CA PHE A 403 4.19 -4.09 -34.17
C PHE A 403 5.72 -4.04 -34.11
N PHE A 404 6.35 -4.59 -33.07
CA PHE A 404 7.81 -4.47 -32.89
C PHE A 404 8.57 -5.78 -33.11
N VAL A 405 7.91 -6.93 -32.91
CA VAL A 405 8.57 -8.24 -32.92
C VAL A 405 8.25 -9.02 -34.20
N GLY A 406 6.98 -9.02 -34.62
CA GLY A 406 6.52 -9.73 -35.82
C GLY A 406 6.37 -11.25 -35.64
N ASN A 407 5.70 -11.90 -36.60
CA ASN A 407 5.25 -13.31 -36.51
C ASN A 407 6.32 -14.40 -36.69
N LYS A 408 7.61 -14.06 -36.82
CA LYS A 408 8.67 -15.07 -37.03
C LYS A 408 9.34 -15.40 -35.70
N ASN A 409 9.13 -16.61 -35.17
CA ASN A 409 9.69 -17.08 -33.91
C ASN A 409 11.21 -17.35 -34.02
N TYR A 410 12.02 -16.31 -33.84
CA TYR A 410 13.45 -16.44 -33.54
C TYR A 410 13.68 -16.17 -32.05
N ILE A 411 14.66 -16.83 -31.42
CA ILE A 411 15.02 -16.63 -30.01
C ILE A 411 15.35 -15.15 -29.68
N GLY A 412 15.79 -14.37 -30.69
CA GLY A 412 16.02 -12.92 -30.54
C GLY A 412 14.73 -12.09 -30.34
N ASN A 413 13.59 -12.58 -30.82
CA ASN A 413 12.33 -11.83 -30.81
C ASN A 413 11.69 -11.74 -29.42
N SER A 414 11.81 -12.79 -28.61
CA SER A 414 11.37 -12.78 -27.21
C SER A 414 12.22 -11.82 -26.34
N LEU A 415 13.52 -11.68 -26.64
CA LEU A 415 14.39 -10.74 -25.95
C LEU A 415 14.02 -9.28 -26.27
N VAL A 416 13.74 -8.96 -27.53
CA VAL A 416 13.30 -7.61 -27.92
C VAL A 416 11.97 -7.25 -27.26
N ALA A 417 11.00 -8.16 -27.25
CA ALA A 417 9.72 -7.95 -26.56
C ALA A 417 9.91 -7.64 -25.06
N ALA A 418 10.75 -8.43 -24.39
CA ALA A 418 11.05 -8.26 -22.98
C ALA A 418 11.78 -6.93 -22.70
N LEU A 419 12.71 -6.52 -23.56
CA LEU A 419 13.43 -5.24 -23.44
C LEU A 419 12.48 -4.04 -23.60
N ILE A 420 11.60 -4.07 -24.61
CA ILE A 420 10.63 -2.98 -24.83
C ILE A 420 9.65 -2.91 -23.65
N LEU A 421 9.14 -4.05 -23.18
CA LEU A 421 8.24 -4.09 -22.01
C LEU A 421 8.94 -3.57 -20.76
N THR A 422 10.19 -3.97 -20.53
CA THR A 422 11.00 -3.48 -19.39
C THR A 422 11.23 -1.97 -19.48
N GLY A 423 11.59 -1.45 -20.65
CA GLY A 423 11.74 -0.01 -20.88
C GLY A 423 10.45 0.76 -20.63
N THR A 424 9.31 0.19 -21.04
CA THR A 424 7.96 0.72 -20.81
C THR A 424 7.63 0.79 -19.31
N ILE A 425 7.94 -0.26 -18.54
CA ILE A 425 7.77 -0.29 -17.08
C ILE A 425 8.66 0.76 -16.40
N LEU A 426 9.94 0.83 -16.79
CA LEU A 426 10.88 1.81 -16.25
C LEU A 426 10.43 3.25 -16.52
N LEU A 427 9.86 3.52 -17.70
CA LEU A 427 9.26 4.81 -18.01
C LEU A 427 8.13 5.16 -17.03
N GLY A 428 7.27 4.19 -16.69
CA GLY A 428 6.22 4.36 -15.67
C GLY A 428 6.77 4.69 -14.28
N VAL A 429 7.83 3.99 -13.84
CA VAL A 429 8.51 4.26 -12.57
C VAL A 429 9.15 5.66 -12.58
N MET A 430 9.83 6.03 -13.66
CA MET A 430 10.41 7.37 -13.82
C MET A 430 9.34 8.47 -13.76
N MET A 431 8.21 8.27 -14.42
CA MET A 431 7.08 9.21 -14.37
C MET A 431 6.46 9.31 -12.97
N THR A 432 6.38 8.19 -12.24
CA THR A 432 5.96 8.17 -10.82
C THR A 432 6.86 9.08 -9.98
N MET A 433 8.18 8.95 -10.15
CA MET A 433 9.16 9.77 -9.44
C MET A 433 9.10 11.25 -9.84
N LEU A 434 8.95 11.55 -11.13
CA LEU A 434 8.82 12.91 -11.64
C LEU A 434 7.56 13.59 -11.11
N MET A 435 6.42 12.90 -11.16
CA MET A 435 5.15 13.44 -10.68
C MET A 435 5.10 13.57 -9.16
N SER A 436 5.76 12.67 -8.43
CA SER A 436 5.93 12.85 -6.97
C SER A 436 6.67 14.15 -6.65
N LYS A 437 7.70 14.49 -7.44
CA LYS A 437 8.47 15.75 -7.31
C LYS A 437 7.67 16.99 -7.69
N ILE A 438 6.86 16.91 -8.75
CA ILE A 438 6.02 18.03 -9.18
C ILE A 438 4.93 18.28 -8.13
N LEU A 439 4.22 17.24 -7.70
CA LEU A 439 3.12 17.36 -6.73
C LEU A 439 3.61 17.83 -5.36
N SER A 440 4.77 17.34 -4.90
CA SER A 440 5.37 17.77 -3.63
C SER A 440 5.77 19.25 -3.64
N LYS A 441 6.15 19.82 -4.79
CA LYS A 441 6.52 21.25 -4.89
C LYS A 441 5.35 22.18 -5.17
N THR A 442 4.22 21.68 -5.66
CA THR A 442 3.10 22.50 -6.16
C THR A 442 1.87 22.39 -5.27
N ILE A 443 1.04 21.37 -5.48
CA ILE A 443 -0.29 21.21 -4.89
C ILE A 443 -0.21 20.74 -3.43
N LEU A 444 0.85 20.01 -3.09
CA LEU A 444 1.06 19.40 -1.79
C LEU A 444 2.40 19.87 -1.24
N SER A 445 2.51 21.14 -0.84
CA SER A 445 3.71 21.70 -0.20
C SER A 445 3.73 21.43 1.33
N GLY A 446 4.92 21.25 1.91
CA GLY A 446 5.11 20.95 3.33
C GLY A 446 6.54 20.47 3.65
N MET A 447 6.86 20.24 4.91
CA MET A 447 8.14 19.63 5.30
C MET A 447 8.12 18.11 5.04
N PRO A 448 9.22 17.50 4.55
CA PRO A 448 9.33 16.05 4.40
C PRO A 448 9.37 15.37 5.78
N SER A 449 8.74 14.20 5.90
CA SER A 449 8.80 13.43 7.16
C SER A 449 10.21 12.92 7.44
N SER A 450 10.67 12.97 8.70
CA SER A 450 11.91 12.30 9.09
C SER A 450 11.66 10.80 9.14
N PHE A 451 12.15 10.08 8.14
CA PHE A 451 11.89 8.66 7.99
C PHE A 451 12.94 7.82 8.72
N THR A 452 12.55 7.14 9.81
CA THR A 452 13.31 6.06 10.44
C THR A 452 12.73 4.72 10.00
N LEU A 453 13.30 4.11 8.95
CA LEU A 453 12.87 2.78 8.50
C LEU A 453 13.49 1.69 9.36
N GLU A 454 12.68 1.07 10.19
CA GLU A 454 13.09 -0.13 10.90
C GLU A 454 13.03 -1.33 9.95
N LEU A 455 14.17 -2.01 9.77
CA LEU A 455 14.20 -3.28 9.07
C LEU A 455 13.72 -4.37 10.05
N PRO A 456 12.52 -4.95 9.89
CA PRO A 456 12.04 -5.98 10.80
C PRO A 456 12.90 -7.26 10.66
N PRO A 457 13.02 -8.11 11.69
CA PRO A 457 13.76 -9.36 11.58
C PRO A 457 13.13 -10.28 10.52
N TYR A 458 13.93 -11.15 9.90
CA TYR A 458 13.41 -12.14 8.95
C TYR A 458 12.51 -13.14 9.68
N ARG A 459 11.32 -13.40 9.13
CA ARG A 459 10.37 -14.35 9.70
C ARG A 459 10.10 -15.48 8.70
N LYS A 460 9.86 -16.69 9.21
CA LYS A 460 9.40 -17.80 8.35
C LYS A 460 7.91 -17.56 8.02
N PRO A 461 7.52 -17.46 6.74
CA PRO A 461 6.13 -17.17 6.38
C PRO A 461 5.21 -18.35 6.71
N ARG A 462 4.02 -18.05 7.23
CA ARG A 462 2.99 -19.07 7.53
C ARG A 462 2.12 -19.30 6.29
N ILE A 463 2.67 -20.05 5.33
CA ILE A 463 2.14 -20.19 3.95
C ILE A 463 0.62 -20.40 3.88
N GLY A 464 0.05 -21.32 4.68
CA GLY A 464 -1.39 -21.61 4.64
C GLY A 464 -2.27 -20.45 5.11
N GLN A 465 -1.90 -19.76 6.19
CA GLN A 465 -2.64 -18.61 6.69
C GLN A 465 -2.55 -17.42 5.73
N VAL A 466 -1.38 -17.24 5.11
CA VAL A 466 -1.12 -16.18 4.13
C VAL A 466 -1.97 -16.37 2.88
N LEU A 467 -2.02 -17.60 2.33
CA LEU A 467 -2.78 -17.90 1.13
C LEU A 467 -4.27 -17.61 1.32
N ILE A 468 -4.85 -18.10 2.43
CA ILE A 468 -6.28 -17.94 2.73
C ILE A 468 -6.64 -16.46 2.93
N ARG A 469 -5.91 -15.75 3.80
CA ARG A 469 -6.19 -14.33 4.08
C ARG A 469 -5.99 -13.48 2.83
N SER A 470 -4.93 -13.72 2.06
CA SER A 470 -4.63 -12.91 0.87
C SER A 470 -5.71 -13.05 -0.20
N ILE A 471 -6.19 -14.27 -0.45
CA ILE A 471 -7.27 -14.50 -1.43
C ILE A 471 -8.60 -13.89 -0.95
N LEU A 472 -8.98 -14.14 0.31
CA LEU A 472 -10.26 -13.66 0.85
C LEU A 472 -10.29 -12.13 1.01
N ASP A 473 -9.28 -11.56 1.67
CA ASP A 473 -9.29 -10.15 2.08
C ASP A 473 -8.88 -9.21 0.95
N ARG A 474 -7.95 -9.62 0.07
CA ARG A 474 -7.41 -8.77 -1.00
C ARG A 474 -8.04 -9.09 -2.35
N THR A 475 -8.11 -10.35 -2.77
CA THR A 475 -8.59 -10.70 -4.12
C THR A 475 -10.11 -10.55 -4.25
N ILE A 476 -10.90 -11.21 -3.40
CA ILE A 476 -12.37 -11.21 -3.53
C ILE A 476 -12.96 -9.82 -3.30
N PHE A 477 -12.43 -9.07 -2.33
CA PHE A 477 -12.94 -7.73 -2.03
C PHE A 477 -12.70 -6.74 -3.17
N VAL A 478 -11.55 -6.82 -3.85
CA VAL A 478 -11.26 -5.99 -5.02
C VAL A 478 -12.11 -6.43 -6.21
N LEU A 479 -12.28 -7.74 -6.40
CA LEU A 479 -13.16 -8.29 -7.44
C LEU A 479 -14.61 -7.81 -7.28
N GLY A 480 -15.14 -7.80 -6.05
CA GLY A 480 -16.48 -7.30 -5.77
C GLY A 480 -16.67 -5.81 -6.09
N ARG A 481 -15.60 -5.00 -6.02
CA ARG A 481 -15.62 -3.61 -6.48
C ARG A 481 -15.59 -3.52 -8.00
N ALA A 482 -14.80 -4.36 -8.68
CA ALA A 482 -14.76 -4.43 -10.13
C ALA A 482 -16.13 -4.78 -10.72
N ILE A 483 -16.79 -5.83 -10.21
CA ILE A 483 -18.12 -6.25 -10.67
C ILE A 483 -19.15 -5.12 -10.55
N LYS A 484 -19.15 -4.38 -9.42
CA LYS A 484 -20.07 -3.25 -9.20
C LYS A 484 -19.89 -2.11 -10.19
N VAL A 485 -18.68 -1.94 -10.75
CA VAL A 485 -18.39 -0.90 -11.74
C VAL A 485 -18.61 -1.43 -13.17
N SER A 486 -18.26 -2.68 -13.44
CA SER A 486 -18.33 -3.25 -14.78
C SER A 486 -19.75 -3.58 -15.23
N ALA A 487 -20.63 -4.02 -14.33
CA ALA A 487 -22.02 -4.35 -14.67
C ALA A 487 -22.81 -3.19 -15.34
N PRO A 488 -22.89 -1.97 -14.77
CA PRO A 488 -23.61 -0.87 -15.40
C PRO A 488 -22.96 -0.40 -16.71
N VAL A 489 -21.65 -0.56 -16.85
CA VAL A 489 -20.97 -0.23 -18.10
C VAL A 489 -21.18 -1.30 -19.16
N GLY A 490 -21.35 -2.58 -18.81
CA GLY A 490 -21.76 -3.60 -19.77
C GLY A 490 -23.11 -3.27 -20.41
N LEU A 491 -24.06 -2.77 -19.62
CA LEU A 491 -25.32 -2.24 -20.15
C LEU A 491 -25.09 -1.03 -21.08
N LEU A 492 -24.24 -0.09 -20.67
CA LEU A 492 -23.91 1.09 -21.49
C LEU A 492 -23.26 0.69 -22.82
N ILE A 493 -22.30 -0.23 -22.81
CA ILE A 493 -21.62 -0.77 -24.00
C ILE A 493 -22.66 -1.35 -24.96
N TRP A 494 -23.58 -2.17 -24.44
CA TRP A 494 -24.64 -2.76 -25.25
C TRP A 494 -25.57 -1.69 -25.86
N ILE A 495 -25.99 -0.69 -25.08
CA ILE A 495 -26.83 0.42 -25.58
C ILE A 495 -26.11 1.15 -26.72
N LEU A 496 -24.83 1.47 -26.53
CA LEU A 496 -24.05 2.21 -27.53
C LEU A 496 -23.84 1.39 -28.81
N ALA A 497 -23.63 0.08 -28.70
CA ALA A 497 -23.40 -0.80 -29.84
C ALA A 497 -24.70 -1.11 -30.62
N ASN A 498 -25.86 -1.17 -29.96
CA ASN A 498 -27.11 -1.66 -30.58
C ASN A 498 -28.14 -0.58 -30.91
N VAL A 499 -28.14 0.55 -30.20
CA VAL A 499 -29.07 1.65 -30.52
C VAL A 499 -28.54 2.45 -31.70
N THR A 500 -29.35 2.56 -32.75
CA THR A 500 -29.02 3.26 -33.99
C THR A 500 -29.73 4.60 -34.08
N ILE A 501 -29.02 5.62 -34.59
CA ILE A 501 -29.59 6.91 -34.99
C ILE A 501 -29.33 7.07 -36.48
N GLY A 502 -30.38 6.90 -37.28
CA GLY A 502 -30.27 6.77 -38.73
C GLY A 502 -29.62 5.43 -39.09
N ASN A 503 -28.52 5.48 -39.87
CA ASN A 503 -27.80 4.28 -40.32
C ASN A 503 -26.56 3.93 -39.47
N MET A 504 -26.26 4.72 -38.44
CA MET A 504 -25.08 4.52 -37.59
C MET A 504 -25.49 4.20 -36.16
N THR A 505 -24.72 3.34 -35.50
CA THR A 505 -24.86 3.07 -34.07
C THR A 505 -24.47 4.30 -33.26
N LEU A 506 -24.98 4.43 -32.03
CA LEU A 506 -24.54 5.46 -31.09
C LEU A 506 -23.03 5.41 -30.88
N LEU A 507 -22.44 4.21 -30.82
CA LEU A 507 -21.01 3.99 -30.74
C LEU A 507 -20.30 4.66 -31.92
N ALA A 508 -20.74 4.42 -33.16
CA ALA A 508 -20.15 5.00 -34.36
C ALA A 508 -20.28 6.54 -34.41
N HIS A 509 -21.40 7.10 -33.93
CA HIS A 509 -21.56 8.55 -33.80
C HIS A 509 -20.57 9.15 -32.80
N ILE A 510 -20.32 8.48 -31.68
CA ILE A 510 -19.37 8.97 -30.67
C ILE A 510 -17.92 8.79 -31.13
N THR A 511 -17.58 7.67 -31.79
CA THR A 511 -16.23 7.47 -32.31
C THR A 511 -15.88 8.50 -33.37
N THR A 512 -16.80 8.80 -34.30
CA THR A 512 -16.61 9.85 -35.31
C THR A 512 -16.52 11.25 -34.70
N PHE A 513 -17.23 11.52 -33.60
CA PHE A 513 -17.09 12.77 -32.85
C PHE A 513 -15.72 12.88 -32.13
N LEU A 514 -15.20 11.77 -31.61
CA LEU A 514 -13.90 11.72 -30.93
C LEU A 514 -12.70 11.68 -31.89
N ASP A 515 -12.91 11.27 -33.14
CA ASP A 515 -11.87 11.04 -34.12
C ASP A 515 -10.95 12.26 -34.37
N PRO A 516 -11.45 13.51 -34.51
CA PRO A 516 -10.58 14.67 -34.69
C PRO A 516 -9.62 14.89 -33.52
N LEU A 517 -10.07 14.64 -32.28
CA LEU A 517 -9.22 14.75 -31.09
C LEU A 517 -8.20 13.62 -31.06
N ALA A 518 -8.63 12.39 -31.36
CA ALA A 518 -7.77 11.22 -31.37
C ALA A 518 -6.68 11.32 -32.45
N ALA A 519 -7.02 11.81 -33.64
CA ALA A 519 -6.08 11.98 -34.75
C ALA A 519 -4.93 12.95 -34.40
N ILE A 520 -5.19 14.00 -33.61
CA ILE A 520 -4.15 14.92 -33.14
C ILE A 520 -3.18 14.21 -32.19
N MET A 521 -3.68 13.27 -31.38
CA MET A 521 -2.89 12.40 -30.50
C MET A 521 -2.19 11.25 -31.24
N GLY A 522 -2.38 11.13 -32.57
CA GLY A 522 -1.88 10.01 -33.36
C GLY A 522 -2.58 8.68 -33.03
N LEU A 523 -3.84 8.76 -32.59
CA LEU A 523 -4.78 7.68 -32.35
C LEU A 523 -5.99 7.84 -33.29
N ASP A 524 -6.98 6.95 -33.20
CA ASP A 524 -8.27 7.08 -33.87
C ASP A 524 -9.43 7.13 -32.86
N GLY A 525 -10.60 7.53 -33.34
CA GLY A 525 -11.80 7.67 -32.50
C GLY A 525 -12.23 6.36 -31.83
N VAL A 526 -11.94 5.20 -32.44
CA VAL A 526 -12.27 3.87 -31.88
C VAL A 526 -11.37 3.57 -30.68
N ILE A 527 -10.07 3.83 -30.78
CA ILE A 527 -9.11 3.67 -29.67
C ILE A 527 -9.56 4.52 -28.48
N LEU A 528 -9.82 5.82 -28.70
CA LEU A 528 -10.17 6.71 -27.59
C LEU A 528 -11.49 6.28 -26.93
N MET A 529 -12.47 5.87 -27.74
CA MET A 529 -13.74 5.34 -27.23
C MET A 529 -13.55 4.04 -26.47
N ALA A 530 -12.68 3.13 -26.93
CA ALA A 530 -12.37 1.88 -26.26
C ALA A 530 -11.73 2.11 -24.87
N PHE A 531 -10.85 3.11 -24.73
CA PHE A 531 -10.34 3.50 -23.41
C PHE A 531 -11.44 4.06 -22.51
N ILE A 532 -12.34 4.90 -23.04
CA ILE A 532 -13.46 5.48 -22.28
C ILE A 532 -14.39 4.38 -21.76
N LEU A 533 -14.77 3.44 -22.64
CA LEU A 533 -15.58 2.28 -22.27
C LEU A 533 -14.82 1.33 -21.34
N GLY A 534 -13.49 1.27 -21.46
CA GLY A 534 -12.58 0.54 -20.59
C GLY A 534 -12.39 1.12 -19.19
N LEU A 535 -13.01 2.26 -18.85
CA LEU A 535 -12.88 2.88 -17.53
C LEU A 535 -13.15 1.91 -16.36
N PRO A 536 -14.14 1.00 -16.37
CA PRO A 536 -14.34 0.03 -15.29
C PRO A 536 -13.15 -0.91 -15.05
N ALA A 537 -12.60 -1.43 -16.13
CA ALA A 537 -11.61 -2.50 -16.17
C ALA A 537 -10.80 -2.36 -17.46
N ASN A 538 -9.48 -2.21 -17.35
CA ASN A 538 -8.63 -1.95 -18.52
C ASN A 538 -8.51 -3.17 -19.45
N GLU A 539 -8.85 -4.35 -18.94
CA GLU A 539 -8.86 -5.63 -19.63
C GLU A 539 -9.91 -5.69 -20.76
N ILE A 540 -10.91 -4.79 -20.77
CA ILE A 540 -11.94 -4.74 -21.81
C ILE A 540 -11.59 -3.78 -22.96
N VAL A 541 -10.46 -3.06 -22.89
CA VAL A 541 -10.09 -2.07 -23.92
C VAL A 541 -9.91 -2.73 -25.28
N ILE A 542 -9.17 -3.85 -25.38
CA ILE A 542 -9.02 -4.58 -26.65
C ILE A 542 -10.37 -5.11 -27.15
N PRO A 543 -11.18 -5.80 -26.33
CA PRO A 543 -12.52 -6.23 -26.76
C PRO A 543 -13.44 -5.10 -27.23
N CYS A 544 -13.40 -3.93 -26.57
CA CYS A 544 -14.18 -2.76 -26.99
C CYS A 544 -13.67 -2.16 -28.30
N MET A 545 -12.35 -2.17 -28.50
CA MET A 545 -11.72 -1.73 -29.74
C MET A 545 -12.08 -2.64 -30.92
N LEU A 546 -12.03 -3.97 -30.72
CA LEU A 546 -12.50 -4.95 -31.70
C LEU A 546 -13.97 -4.78 -32.02
N MET A 547 -14.81 -4.57 -30.99
CA MET A 547 -16.23 -4.29 -31.18
C MET A 547 -16.47 -3.07 -32.06
N GLY A 548 -15.68 -2.00 -31.86
CA GLY A 548 -15.75 -0.79 -32.68
C GLY A 548 -15.34 -1.01 -34.14
N TYR A 549 -14.20 -1.68 -34.39
CA TYR A 549 -13.74 -1.93 -35.78
C TYR A 549 -14.59 -2.93 -36.55
N LEU A 550 -15.11 -3.96 -35.87
CA LEU A 550 -15.94 -4.99 -36.49
C LEU A 550 -17.42 -4.61 -36.52
N ALA A 551 -17.80 -3.47 -35.92
CA ALA A 551 -19.18 -3.02 -35.77
C ALA A 551 -20.12 -4.10 -35.21
N THR A 552 -19.68 -4.81 -34.17
CA THR A 552 -20.44 -5.90 -33.55
C THR A 552 -21.34 -5.40 -32.42
N SER A 553 -22.36 -6.19 -32.08
CA SER A 553 -23.38 -5.87 -31.06
C SER A 553 -22.93 -6.07 -29.61
N SER A 554 -21.78 -6.71 -29.38
CA SER A 554 -21.23 -6.98 -28.05
C SER A 554 -19.71 -7.09 -28.11
N ILE A 555 -19.03 -7.09 -26.96
CA ILE A 555 -17.58 -7.25 -26.91
C ILE A 555 -17.13 -8.59 -27.51
N VAL A 556 -16.00 -8.58 -28.22
CA VAL A 556 -15.48 -9.74 -28.95
C VAL A 556 -14.01 -9.94 -28.60
N ASP A 557 -13.56 -11.20 -28.58
CA ASP A 557 -12.16 -11.57 -28.42
C ASP A 557 -11.53 -11.97 -29.76
N TYR A 558 -10.21 -12.01 -29.84
CA TYR A 558 -9.49 -12.43 -31.05
C TYR A 558 -9.02 -13.89 -30.94
N ASP A 559 -9.25 -14.68 -31.99
CA ASP A 559 -8.81 -16.09 -32.03
C ASP A 559 -7.30 -16.23 -32.27
N SER A 560 -6.68 -15.23 -32.92
CA SER A 560 -5.25 -15.23 -33.21
C SER A 560 -4.66 -13.83 -33.31
N LEU A 561 -3.41 -13.69 -32.87
CA LEU A 561 -2.64 -12.46 -33.01
C LEU A 561 -2.45 -12.04 -34.48
N GLY A 562 -2.44 -13.00 -35.41
CA GLY A 562 -2.33 -12.73 -36.84
C GLY A 562 -3.55 -11.99 -37.40
N GLN A 563 -4.76 -12.45 -37.09
CA GLN A 563 -6.01 -11.79 -37.50
C GLN A 563 -6.13 -10.40 -36.87
N LEU A 564 -5.78 -10.28 -35.58
CA LEU A 564 -5.75 -8.99 -34.89
C LEU A 564 -4.82 -8.00 -35.62
N LYS A 565 -3.60 -8.43 -36.00
CA LYS A 565 -2.67 -7.55 -36.72
C LYS A 565 -3.24 -7.03 -38.04
N VAL A 566 -3.84 -7.91 -38.84
CA VAL A 566 -4.42 -7.56 -40.14
C VAL A 566 -5.54 -6.54 -39.93
N LEU A 567 -6.46 -6.82 -39.01
CA LEU A 567 -7.56 -5.90 -38.68
C LEU A 567 -7.07 -4.51 -38.28
N LEU A 568 -6.04 -4.43 -37.43
CA LEU A 568 -5.49 -3.15 -36.98
C LEU A 568 -4.85 -2.37 -38.15
N ILE A 569 -4.06 -3.04 -38.99
CA ILE A 569 -3.42 -2.40 -40.15
C ILE A 569 -4.46 -1.93 -41.17
N ASP A 570 -5.50 -2.73 -41.42
CA ASP A 570 -6.59 -2.39 -42.34
C ASP A 570 -7.40 -1.17 -41.87
N ASN A 571 -7.45 -0.94 -40.55
CA ASN A 571 -8.03 0.25 -39.93
C ASN A 571 -7.02 1.41 -39.75
N GLY A 572 -5.87 1.35 -40.44
CA GLY A 572 -4.92 2.47 -40.51
C GLY A 572 -3.91 2.54 -39.37
N TRP A 573 -3.72 1.45 -38.60
CA TRP A 573 -2.71 1.45 -37.55
C TRP A 573 -1.30 1.54 -38.09
N THR A 574 -0.57 2.52 -37.59
CA THR A 574 0.86 2.72 -37.88
C THR A 574 1.71 2.36 -36.67
N LEU A 575 3.04 2.33 -36.85
CA LEU A 575 3.96 2.21 -35.71
C LEU A 575 3.80 3.37 -34.72
N LEU A 576 3.51 4.58 -35.21
CA LEU A 576 3.18 5.74 -34.37
C LEU A 576 1.95 5.46 -33.50
N THR A 577 0.87 4.96 -34.11
CA THR A 577 -0.36 4.59 -33.39
C THR A 577 -0.07 3.56 -32.32
N ALA A 578 0.73 2.52 -32.62
CA ALA A 578 1.14 1.52 -31.64
C ALA A 578 1.93 2.11 -30.46
N ILE A 579 2.90 3.00 -30.72
CA ILE A 579 3.65 3.71 -29.67
C ILE A 579 2.71 4.56 -28.81
N ASN A 580 1.82 5.33 -29.44
CA ASN A 580 0.87 6.20 -28.73
C ASN A 580 -0.13 5.40 -27.90
N VAL A 581 -0.62 4.25 -28.39
CA VAL A 581 -1.45 3.33 -27.62
C VAL A 581 -0.70 2.79 -26.41
N MET A 582 0.58 2.44 -26.53
CA MET A 582 1.39 2.00 -25.39
C MET A 582 1.56 3.13 -24.36
N LEU A 583 1.91 4.34 -24.79
CA LEU A 583 2.06 5.50 -23.90
C LEU A 583 0.74 5.87 -23.21
N PHE A 584 -0.36 5.87 -23.97
CA PHE A 584 -1.69 6.14 -23.41
C PHE A 584 -2.14 5.03 -22.47
N THR A 585 -1.82 3.76 -22.76
CA THR A 585 -2.05 2.63 -21.85
C THR A 585 -1.31 2.82 -20.52
N LEU A 586 -0.10 3.36 -20.53
CA LEU A 586 0.65 3.64 -19.29
C LEU A 586 0.07 4.81 -18.49
N PHE A 587 -0.36 5.87 -19.16
CA PHE A 587 -0.62 7.15 -18.52
C PHE A 587 -2.08 7.60 -18.52
N HIS A 588 -3.03 6.86 -19.07
CA HIS A 588 -4.46 7.19 -18.92
C HIS A 588 -4.94 7.08 -17.46
N TRP A 589 -6.16 7.52 -17.22
CA TRP A 589 -6.84 7.49 -15.92
C TRP A 589 -6.80 6.12 -15.21
N PRO A 590 -6.91 6.09 -13.87
CA PRO A 590 -7.11 4.85 -13.14
C PRO A 590 -8.45 4.21 -13.49
N CYS A 591 -8.51 2.87 -13.42
CA CYS A 591 -9.78 2.15 -13.58
C CYS A 591 -10.78 2.53 -12.47
N GLY A 592 -12.07 2.31 -12.71
CA GLY A 592 -13.15 2.71 -11.80
C GLY A 592 -13.03 2.06 -10.42
N THR A 593 -12.54 0.81 -10.36
CA THR A 593 -12.19 0.14 -9.09
C THR A 593 -11.15 0.92 -8.29
N THR A 594 -10.13 1.45 -8.96
CA THR A 594 -9.10 2.29 -8.35
C THR A 594 -9.68 3.64 -7.91
N LEU A 595 -10.47 4.30 -8.76
CA LEU A 595 -11.13 5.58 -8.40
C LEU A 595 -12.05 5.45 -7.18
N LEU A 596 -12.84 4.37 -7.10
CA LEU A 596 -13.67 4.07 -5.93
C LEU A 596 -12.82 3.84 -4.68
N THR A 597 -11.66 3.21 -4.83
CA THR A 597 -10.72 2.97 -3.73
C THR A 597 -10.09 4.27 -3.27
N ILE A 598 -9.64 5.13 -4.18
CA ILE A 598 -9.12 6.47 -3.89
C ILE A 598 -10.16 7.30 -3.12
N LYS A 599 -11.42 7.29 -3.55
CA LYS A 599 -12.51 7.99 -2.84
C LYS A 599 -12.68 7.48 -1.40
N LYS A 600 -12.57 6.17 -1.18
CA LYS A 600 -12.66 5.57 0.15
C LYS A 600 -11.44 5.89 1.03
N GLU A 601 -10.24 5.89 0.45
CA GLU A 601 -9.00 6.17 1.19
C GLU A 601 -8.81 7.65 1.53
N THR A 602 -9.21 8.55 0.63
CA THR A 602 -9.03 10.00 0.80
C THR A 602 -10.23 10.70 1.44
N GLY A 603 -11.39 10.05 1.50
CA GLY A 603 -12.66 10.64 1.94
C GLY A 603 -13.18 11.80 1.06
N SER A 604 -12.51 12.12 -0.05
CA SER A 604 -12.76 13.35 -0.82
C SER A 604 -12.91 13.09 -2.31
N ARG A 605 -14.00 13.61 -2.89
CA ARG A 605 -14.23 13.58 -4.34
C ARG A 605 -13.20 14.43 -5.10
N LYS A 606 -12.67 15.49 -4.48
CA LYS A 606 -11.65 16.36 -5.09
C LYS A 606 -10.41 15.54 -5.47
N TRP A 607 -9.91 14.74 -4.54
CA TRP A 607 -8.71 13.93 -4.77
C TRP A 607 -8.96 12.78 -5.76
N THR A 608 -10.16 12.21 -5.81
CA THR A 608 -10.54 11.25 -6.86
C THR A 608 -10.44 11.88 -8.27
N TRP A 609 -10.94 13.10 -8.44
CA TRP A 609 -10.83 13.81 -9.73
C TRP A 609 -9.41 14.22 -10.07
N VAL A 610 -8.61 14.65 -9.09
CA VAL A 610 -7.18 14.93 -9.31
C VAL A 610 -6.46 13.66 -9.78
N SER A 611 -6.69 12.52 -9.13
CA SER A 611 -6.12 11.23 -9.55
C SER A 611 -6.60 10.76 -10.92
N PHE A 612 -7.78 11.19 -11.37
CA PHE A 612 -8.26 10.93 -12.73
C PHE A 612 -7.54 11.81 -13.75
N TRP A 613 -7.52 13.13 -13.52
CA TRP A 613 -7.03 14.09 -14.50
C TRP A 613 -5.50 14.14 -14.61
N VAL A 614 -4.76 13.99 -13.52
CA VAL A 614 -3.30 14.11 -13.53
C VAL A 614 -2.63 13.11 -14.47
N PRO A 615 -2.92 11.79 -14.40
CA PRO A 615 -2.41 10.85 -15.40
C PRO A 615 -2.96 11.18 -16.79
N THR A 616 -4.26 11.38 -16.93
CA THR A 616 -4.92 11.62 -18.23
C THR A 616 -4.26 12.76 -19.02
N LEU A 617 -4.00 13.89 -18.37
CA LEU A 617 -3.33 15.03 -18.99
C LEU A 617 -1.90 14.67 -19.42
N ILE A 618 -1.17 13.88 -18.62
CA ILE A 618 0.16 13.40 -18.99
C ILE A 618 0.10 12.45 -20.18
N GLY A 619 -0.84 11.51 -20.20
CA GLY A 619 -1.04 10.62 -21.35
C GLY A 619 -1.32 11.40 -22.63
N VAL A 620 -2.21 12.39 -22.56
CA VAL A 620 -2.50 13.29 -23.69
C VAL A 620 -1.23 14.05 -24.10
N ILE A 621 -0.53 14.70 -23.17
CA ILE A 621 0.71 15.44 -23.47
C ILE A 621 1.77 14.54 -24.11
N CYS A 622 1.99 13.32 -23.59
CA CYS A 622 2.92 12.36 -24.14
C CYS A 622 2.56 11.96 -25.58
N THR A 623 1.31 11.59 -25.85
CA THR A 623 0.87 11.21 -27.21
C THR A 623 0.93 12.37 -28.21
N LEU A 624 0.57 13.59 -27.78
CA LEU A 624 0.71 14.81 -28.60
C LEU A 624 2.18 15.10 -28.93
N THR A 625 3.06 14.95 -27.93
CA THR A 625 4.50 15.21 -28.09
C THR A 625 5.12 14.19 -29.03
N THR A 626 4.81 12.90 -28.86
CA THR A 626 5.28 11.83 -29.75
C THR A 626 4.78 12.03 -31.18
N THR A 627 3.51 12.41 -31.36
CA THR A 627 2.93 12.70 -32.68
C THR A 627 3.56 13.92 -33.35
N ALA A 628 3.82 14.98 -32.59
CA ALA A 628 4.49 16.18 -33.09
C ALA A 628 5.94 15.87 -33.52
N ILE A 629 6.67 15.09 -32.71
CA ILE A 629 8.03 14.63 -33.03
C ILE A 629 8.01 13.78 -34.31
N TRP A 630 7.09 12.80 -34.40
CA TRP A 630 6.97 11.93 -35.56
C TRP A 630 6.74 12.71 -36.87
N LYS A 631 5.81 13.68 -36.83
CA LYS A 631 5.54 14.56 -37.97
C LYS A 631 6.73 15.47 -38.31
N LEU A 632 7.47 15.94 -37.31
CA LEU A 632 8.65 16.78 -37.51
C LEU A 632 9.81 16.04 -38.19
N PHE A 633 9.97 14.75 -37.90
CA PHE A 633 10.98 13.89 -38.53
C PHE A 633 10.52 13.27 -39.87
N GLY A 634 9.26 13.51 -40.29
CA GLY A 634 8.72 13.02 -41.56
C GLY A 634 8.65 11.49 -41.66
N LEU A 635 8.52 10.81 -40.52
CA LEU A 635 8.45 9.35 -40.41
C LEU A 635 7.07 8.78 -40.72
#